data_AF-A0A172YSG1-F1
#
_entry.id   AF-A0A172YSG1-F1
#
_cell.length_a   1.000
_cell.length_b   1.000
_cell.length_c   1.000
_cell.angle_alpha   90.00
_cell.angle_beta   90.00
_cell.angle_gamma   90.00
#
_symmetry.space_group_name_H-M   'P 1'
#
loop_
_entity.id
_entity.type
_entity.pdbx_description
1 polymer ?
#
loop_
_entity_poly.entity_id
_entity_poly.type
_entity_poly.pdbx_seq_one_letter_code
_entity_poly.pdbx_strand_id
1 'polypeptide(L)'
;MRSSGEFDVVYQDDVPKCSLDILLSNKNESLIETLKVTSGTKSNAWKHEDEFRLVMDNFGKIEYDFRAVKAIYFGLRMPETNQEVSKNNESLSSSLKKVTQKDVMFALRGRRIKYYKIRLKPNTYKFEMVEIEDLFKDAPRYKYSQKFVDKG
;
A
#
# COMPACT_ATOMS: atom_id res chain seq x y z
N MET A 1 -8.15 16.31 -3.51
CA MET A 1 -8.32 14.84 -3.54
C MET A 1 -9.65 14.55 -2.88
N ARG A 2 -10.64 13.97 -3.58
CA ARG A 2 -11.92 13.57 -2.93
C ARG A 2 -11.75 12.13 -2.45
N SER A 3 -11.64 11.93 -1.13
CA SER A 3 -11.74 10.62 -0.50
C SER A 3 -13.21 10.22 -0.47
N SER A 4 -13.44 8.91 -0.51
CA SER A 4 -14.76 8.29 -0.51
C SER A 4 -15.09 7.69 0.86
N GLY A 5 -14.06 7.51 1.69
CA GLY A 5 -14.17 7.32 3.12
C GLY A 5 -12.81 7.48 3.80
N GLU A 6 -12.82 7.89 5.06
CA GLU A 6 -11.65 7.92 5.93
C GLU A 6 -12.07 7.48 7.34
N PHE A 7 -11.33 6.55 7.94
CA PHE A 7 -11.68 5.99 9.24
C PHE A 7 -10.53 5.23 9.89
N ASP A 8 -10.55 5.18 11.22
CA ASP A 8 -9.75 4.26 12.01
C ASP A 8 -10.20 2.81 11.79
N VAL A 9 -9.23 1.89 11.75
CA VAL A 9 -9.51 0.46 11.66
C VAL A 9 -10.07 -0.06 12.98
N VAL A 10 -11.19 -0.78 12.92
CA VAL A 10 -11.78 -1.48 14.06
C VAL A 10 -11.13 -2.85 14.20
N TYR A 11 -10.50 -3.09 15.34
CA TYR A 11 -9.84 -4.35 15.64
C TYR A 11 -10.77 -5.30 16.40
N GLN A 12 -10.97 -6.50 15.86
CA GLN A 12 -11.85 -7.53 16.42
C GLN A 12 -11.45 -8.91 15.87
N ASP A 13 -11.62 -9.97 16.65
CA ASP A 13 -11.31 -11.33 16.17
C ASP A 13 -12.50 -12.02 15.50
N ASP A 14 -13.71 -11.54 15.78
CA ASP A 14 -14.92 -12.04 15.13
C ASP A 14 -15.06 -11.51 13.71
N VAL A 15 -15.57 -12.37 12.82
CA VAL A 15 -15.86 -12.00 11.44
C VAL A 15 -16.93 -10.90 11.43
N PRO A 16 -16.68 -9.74 10.78
CA PRO A 16 -17.64 -8.65 10.70
C PRO A 16 -18.91 -9.11 9.99
N LYS A 17 -20.07 -8.77 10.54
CA LYS A 17 -21.37 -9.11 9.94
C LYS A 17 -21.79 -8.00 8.99
N CYS A 18 -21.94 -8.34 7.71
CA CYS A 18 -22.50 -7.45 6.70
C CYS A 18 -23.90 -7.97 6.33
N SER A 19 -24.95 -7.17 6.56
CA SER A 19 -26.31 -7.48 6.12
C SER A 19 -26.64 -6.76 4.81
N LEU A 20 -27.57 -7.31 4.03
CA LEU A 20 -28.05 -6.68 2.80
C LEU A 20 -28.71 -5.31 3.09
N ASP A 21 -29.29 -5.14 4.28
CA ASP A 21 -29.91 -3.87 4.68
C ASP A 21 -28.90 -2.72 4.74
N ILE A 22 -27.66 -3.00 5.16
CA ILE A 22 -26.56 -2.02 5.14
C ILE A 22 -26.26 -1.60 3.70
N LEU A 23 -26.28 -2.54 2.75
CA LEU A 23 -26.02 -2.27 1.33
C LEU A 23 -27.18 -1.53 0.62
N LEU A 24 -28.41 -1.73 1.08
CA LEU A 24 -29.64 -1.24 0.42
C LEU A 24 -30.20 0.04 1.07
N SER A 25 -29.67 0.48 2.21
CA SER A 25 -30.08 1.69 2.92
C SER A 25 -29.53 2.99 2.31
N ASN A 26 -30.05 4.14 2.77
CA ASN A 26 -29.89 5.47 2.18
C ASN A 26 -28.45 5.85 1.78
N LYS A 27 -28.29 6.37 0.55
CA LYS A 27 -27.07 6.28 -0.29
C LYS A 27 -25.72 6.76 0.26
N ASN A 28 -25.64 7.65 1.25
CA ASN A 28 -24.35 8.24 1.66
C ASN A 28 -23.81 7.67 2.98
N GLU A 29 -24.64 7.57 4.02
CA GLU A 29 -24.24 6.92 5.28
C GLU A 29 -24.03 5.42 5.07
N SER A 30 -24.83 4.79 4.20
CA SER A 30 -24.70 3.36 3.86
C SER A 30 -23.39 3.00 3.19
N LEU A 31 -22.80 3.89 2.39
CA LEU A 31 -21.51 3.65 1.72
C LEU A 31 -20.35 3.62 2.70
N ILE A 32 -20.26 4.59 3.61
CA ILE A 32 -19.19 4.63 4.62
C ILE A 32 -19.31 3.43 5.56
N GLU A 33 -20.51 3.08 5.98
CA GLU A 33 -20.74 1.91 6.83
C GLU A 33 -20.38 0.60 6.11
N THR A 34 -20.76 0.47 4.84
CA THR A 34 -20.34 -0.66 3.99
C THR A 34 -18.81 -0.75 3.87
N LEU A 35 -18.14 0.38 3.64
CA LEU A 35 -16.68 0.44 3.56
C LEU A 35 -16.02 0.07 4.90
N LYS A 36 -16.59 0.50 6.04
CA LYS A 36 -16.10 0.11 7.36
C LYS A 36 -16.26 -1.39 7.63
N VAL A 37 -17.40 -1.99 7.29
CA VAL A 37 -17.63 -3.42 7.52
C VAL A 37 -16.74 -4.28 6.63
N THR A 38 -16.61 -3.92 5.34
CA THR A 38 -15.85 -4.72 4.35
C THR A 38 -14.35 -4.48 4.39
N SER A 39 -13.93 -3.25 4.70
CA SER A 39 -12.55 -2.77 4.54
C SER A 39 -12.02 -2.04 5.78
N GLY A 40 -12.80 -1.87 6.84
CA GLY A 40 -12.39 -1.17 8.06
C GLY A 40 -12.23 -2.07 9.27
N THR A 41 -12.24 -3.39 9.11
CA THR A 41 -12.06 -4.34 10.20
C THR A 41 -10.80 -5.19 10.00
N LYS A 42 -10.15 -5.53 11.12
CA LYS A 42 -8.91 -6.34 11.13
C LYS A 42 -8.81 -7.15 12.42
N SER A 43 -8.14 -8.30 12.40
CA SER A 43 -7.94 -9.12 13.61
C SER A 43 -7.14 -8.37 14.68
N ASN A 44 -7.44 -8.62 15.96
CA ASN A 44 -6.70 -8.04 17.09
C ASN A 44 -5.21 -8.39 17.08
N ALA A 45 -4.82 -9.49 16.43
CA ALA A 45 -3.41 -9.84 16.21
C ALA A 45 -2.63 -8.70 15.51
N TRP A 46 -3.31 -7.84 14.77
CA TRP A 46 -2.75 -6.69 14.03
C TRP A 46 -2.97 -5.34 14.71
N LYS A 47 -3.52 -5.30 15.93
CA LYS A 47 -3.84 -4.05 16.65
C LYS A 47 -2.62 -3.15 16.88
N HIS A 48 -1.44 -3.72 16.92
CA HIS A 48 -0.18 -2.99 17.07
C HIS A 48 0.17 -2.09 15.88
N GLU A 49 -0.51 -2.23 14.73
CA GLU A 49 -0.27 -1.39 13.55
C GLU A 49 -0.94 -0.01 13.64
N ASP A 50 -1.96 0.16 14.49
CA ASP A 50 -2.69 1.43 14.68
C ASP A 50 -3.07 2.11 13.34
N GLU A 51 -3.78 1.37 12.49
CA GLU A 51 -4.02 1.72 11.08
C GLU A 51 -5.16 2.73 10.92
N PHE A 52 -4.90 3.81 10.20
CA PHE A 52 -5.91 4.71 9.64
C PHE A 52 -6.03 4.46 8.13
N ARG A 53 -7.25 4.29 7.62
CA ARG A 53 -7.49 3.91 6.22
C ARG A 53 -8.15 5.04 5.44
N LEU A 54 -7.57 5.34 4.28
CA LEU A 54 -8.12 6.23 3.25
C LEU A 54 -8.70 5.38 2.13
N VAL A 55 -10.00 5.51 1.85
CA VAL A 55 -10.70 4.85 0.74
C VAL A 55 -11.03 5.88 -0.32
N MET A 56 -10.80 5.53 -1.59
CA MET A 56 -10.93 6.45 -2.72
C MET A 56 -11.67 5.76 -3.86
N ASP A 57 -12.67 6.43 -4.44
CA ASP A 57 -13.45 5.91 -5.58
C ASP A 57 -12.66 5.96 -6.89
N ASN A 58 -11.61 6.79 -6.95
CA ASN A 58 -10.84 6.97 -8.15
C ASN A 58 -9.64 6.02 -8.19
N PHE A 59 -9.56 5.23 -9.26
CA PHE A 59 -8.42 4.37 -9.53
C PHE A 59 -7.37 5.12 -10.37
N GLY A 60 -6.09 4.79 -10.18
CA GLY A 60 -5.00 5.33 -10.99
C GLY A 60 -4.02 6.20 -10.21
N LYS A 61 -3.51 7.26 -10.84
CA LYS A 61 -2.45 8.10 -10.27
C LYS A 61 -3.01 8.96 -9.15
N ILE A 62 -2.54 8.68 -7.94
CA ILE A 62 -2.80 9.51 -6.76
C ILE A 62 -1.58 10.41 -6.57
N GLU A 63 -1.81 11.73 -6.58
CA GLU A 63 -0.79 12.70 -6.20
C GLU A 63 -0.71 12.77 -4.68
N TYR A 64 0.50 12.64 -4.15
CA TYR A 64 0.77 12.74 -2.74
C TYR A 64 2.09 13.49 -2.54
N ASP A 65 2.26 14.10 -1.38
CA ASP A 65 3.55 14.63 -0.98
C ASP A 65 4.53 13.46 -0.84
N PHE A 66 5.58 13.41 -1.67
CA PHE A 66 6.54 12.31 -1.66
C PHE A 66 7.19 12.10 -0.27
N ARG A 67 7.18 13.12 0.60
CA ARG A 67 7.69 13.04 1.98
C ARG A 67 6.81 12.20 2.90
N ALA A 68 5.56 11.94 2.52
CA ALA A 68 4.62 11.14 3.29
C ALA A 68 5.04 9.65 3.32
N VAL A 69 5.65 9.14 2.24
CA VAL A 69 6.13 7.76 2.18
C VAL A 69 7.49 7.67 2.86
N LYS A 70 7.57 6.89 3.95
CA LYS A 70 8.81 6.67 4.71
C LYS A 70 9.46 5.32 4.41
N ALA A 71 8.65 4.30 4.20
CA ALA A 71 9.09 2.94 4.00
C ALA A 71 8.20 2.18 3.03
N ILE A 72 8.77 1.19 2.35
CA ILE A 72 8.05 0.26 1.48
C ILE A 72 8.42 -1.17 1.89
N TYR A 73 7.39 -1.99 2.07
CA TYR A 73 7.51 -3.41 2.39
C TYR A 73 7.16 -4.23 1.15
N PHE A 74 8.15 -4.95 0.61
CA PHE A 74 7.93 -5.87 -0.48
C PHE A 74 7.39 -7.19 0.05
N GLY A 75 6.28 -7.64 -0.54
CA GLY A 75 5.66 -8.91 -0.20
C GLY A 75 6.58 -10.10 -0.47
N LEU A 76 6.34 -11.21 0.25
CA LEU A 76 7.16 -12.42 0.24
C LEU A 76 7.53 -12.88 -1.19
N ARG A 77 6.56 -12.91 -2.11
CA ARG A 77 6.71 -13.43 -3.49
C ARG A 77 6.93 -12.36 -4.56
N MET A 78 7.20 -11.12 -4.17
CA MET A 78 7.51 -10.06 -5.14
C MET A 78 8.90 -10.28 -5.74
N PRO A 79 9.04 -10.35 -7.08
CA PRO A 79 10.33 -10.60 -7.74
C PRO A 79 11.26 -9.40 -7.55
N GLU A 80 12.54 -9.68 -7.30
CA GLU A 80 13.56 -8.65 -7.08
C GLU A 80 13.98 -8.00 -8.39
N THR A 81 14.22 -8.82 -9.41
CA THR A 81 14.74 -8.39 -10.71
C THR A 81 13.94 -8.98 -11.87
N ASN A 82 14.09 -8.39 -13.07
CA ASN A 82 13.41 -8.86 -14.27
C ASN A 82 13.79 -10.29 -14.68
N GLN A 83 14.98 -10.76 -14.26
CA GLN A 83 15.45 -12.12 -14.53
C GLN A 83 14.59 -13.17 -13.79
N GLU A 84 14.10 -12.85 -12.59
CA GLU A 84 13.20 -13.71 -11.81
C GLU A 84 11.78 -13.79 -12.38
N VAL A 85 11.45 -12.92 -13.33
CA VAL A 85 10.14 -12.88 -13.98
C VAL A 85 10.14 -13.67 -15.29
N SER A 86 11.26 -14.31 -15.63
CA SER A 86 11.53 -14.87 -16.96
C SER A 86 10.59 -16.02 -17.36
N LYS A 87 10.22 -15.97 -18.65
CA LYS A 87 9.25 -16.74 -19.45
C LYS A 87 7.84 -16.16 -19.59
N ASN A 88 7.21 -15.62 -18.55
CA ASN A 88 5.81 -15.16 -18.67
C ASN A 88 5.67 -13.68 -19.08
N ASN A 89 6.66 -12.82 -18.81
CA ASN A 89 6.55 -11.37 -19.06
C ASN A 89 6.92 -10.90 -20.47
N GLU A 90 7.72 -11.67 -21.23
CA GLU A 90 8.17 -11.25 -22.57
C GLU A 90 7.04 -11.28 -23.61
N SER A 91 6.09 -12.22 -23.44
CA SER A 91 4.88 -12.33 -24.28
C SER A 91 3.74 -11.41 -23.85
N LEU A 92 3.84 -10.77 -22.68
CA LEU A 92 2.75 -9.96 -22.12
C LEU A 92 2.86 -8.50 -22.58
N SER A 93 1.70 -7.91 -22.88
CA SER A 93 1.57 -6.47 -23.12
C SER A 93 2.15 -5.68 -21.95
N SER A 94 2.65 -4.46 -22.21
CA SER A 94 3.28 -3.59 -21.21
C SER A 94 2.44 -3.40 -19.95
N SER A 95 1.11 -3.34 -20.08
CA SER A 95 0.17 -3.22 -18.95
C SER A 95 0.05 -4.47 -18.08
N LEU A 96 0.44 -5.64 -18.57
CA LEU A 96 0.36 -6.93 -17.88
C LEU A 96 1.72 -7.41 -17.37
N LYS A 97 2.80 -6.66 -17.63
CA LYS A 97 4.13 -7.01 -17.14
C LYS A 97 4.15 -6.90 -15.62
N LYS A 98 4.54 -8.00 -14.97
CA LYS A 98 4.75 -8.04 -13.53
C LYS A 98 5.90 -7.09 -13.13
N VAL A 99 5.60 -6.18 -12.20
CA VAL A 99 6.53 -5.18 -11.65
C VAL A 99 7.48 -5.83 -10.62
N THR A 100 8.75 -5.43 -10.65
CA THR A 100 9.79 -5.92 -9.73
C THR A 100 10.09 -4.93 -8.62
N GLN A 101 10.78 -5.39 -7.57
CA GLN A 101 11.26 -4.52 -6.49
C GLN A 101 12.19 -3.42 -7.04
N LYS A 102 13.09 -3.78 -7.97
CA LYS A 102 13.97 -2.83 -8.65
C LYS A 102 13.20 -1.74 -9.40
N ASP A 103 12.11 -2.08 -10.08
CA ASP A 103 11.29 -1.09 -10.80
C ASP A 103 10.65 -0.08 -9.83
N VAL A 104 10.16 -0.56 -8.69
CA VAL A 104 9.60 0.31 -7.64
C VAL A 104 10.67 1.22 -7.06
N MET A 105 11.82 0.67 -6.68
CA MET A 105 12.95 1.47 -6.16
C MET A 105 13.40 2.51 -7.20
N PHE A 106 13.47 2.13 -8.48
CA PHE A 106 13.85 3.04 -9.55
C PHE A 106 12.84 4.18 -9.72
N ALA A 107 11.54 3.88 -9.74
CA ALA A 107 10.49 4.89 -9.83
C ALA A 107 10.53 5.86 -8.65
N LEU A 108 10.92 5.36 -7.48
CA LEU A 108 10.92 6.09 -6.22
C LEU A 108 12.28 6.66 -5.78
N ARG A 109 13.34 6.45 -6.58
CA ARG A 109 14.71 6.89 -6.28
C ARG A 109 14.82 8.36 -5.88
N GLY A 110 15.77 8.66 -4.99
CA GLY A 110 16.01 10.01 -4.50
C GLY A 110 15.01 10.53 -3.48
N ARG A 111 14.00 9.74 -3.08
CA ARG A 111 12.98 10.12 -2.09
C ARG A 111 13.33 9.76 -0.64
N ARG A 112 14.49 9.11 -0.40
CA ARG A 112 14.95 8.67 0.93
C ARG A 112 13.97 7.71 1.63
N ILE A 113 13.47 6.74 0.87
CA ILE A 113 12.56 5.70 1.35
C ILE A 113 13.40 4.52 1.85
N LYS A 114 13.01 3.95 3.00
CA LYS A 114 13.58 2.67 3.46
C LYS A 114 12.84 1.50 2.80
N TYR A 115 13.56 0.47 2.42
CA TYR A 115 12.96 -0.71 1.81
C TYR A 115 13.11 -1.92 2.73
N TYR A 116 12.06 -2.73 2.80
CA TYR A 116 12.03 -3.95 3.57
C TYR A 116 11.49 -5.09 2.72
N LYS A 117 11.94 -6.31 2.98
CA LYS A 117 11.42 -7.53 2.38
C LYS A 117 10.81 -8.40 3.47
N ILE A 118 9.56 -8.80 3.26
CA ILE A 118 8.92 -9.81 4.10
C ILE A 118 9.55 -11.18 3.79
N ARG A 119 10.04 -11.86 4.82
CA ARG A 119 10.59 -13.22 4.74
C ARG A 119 9.84 -14.16 5.69
N LEU A 120 9.75 -15.43 5.32
CA LEU A 120 9.22 -16.47 6.19
C LEU A 120 10.34 -16.95 7.11
N LYS A 121 10.11 -16.94 8.43
CA LYS A 121 11.08 -17.52 9.38
C LYS A 121 11.11 -19.04 9.20
N PRO A 122 12.29 -19.65 8.97
CA PRO A 122 12.41 -21.09 8.74
C PRO A 122 11.72 -21.92 9.83
N ASN A 123 11.05 -23.00 9.44
CA ASN A 123 10.33 -23.92 10.34
C ASN A 123 9.23 -23.26 11.19
N THR A 124 8.70 -22.11 10.76
CA THR A 124 7.56 -21.46 11.43
C THR A 124 6.58 -20.90 10.40
N TYR A 125 5.39 -20.52 10.87
CA TYR A 125 4.43 -19.72 10.10
C TYR A 125 4.60 -18.21 10.32
N LYS A 126 5.68 -17.78 10.98
CA LYS A 126 5.90 -16.37 11.32
C LYS A 126 6.65 -15.66 10.19
N PHE A 127 6.27 -14.42 9.94
CA PHE A 127 7.00 -13.55 9.03
C PHE A 127 7.97 -12.64 9.80
N GLU A 128 9.02 -12.22 9.12
CA GLU A 128 9.90 -11.15 9.57
C GLU A 128 10.09 -10.11 8.46
N MET A 129 10.35 -8.88 8.88
CA MET A 129 10.62 -7.76 7.99
C MET A 129 12.11 -7.48 8.06
N VAL A 130 12.80 -7.68 6.94
CA VAL A 130 14.25 -7.47 6.84
C VAL A 130 14.49 -6.23 5.99
N GLU A 131 15.20 -5.24 6.53
CA GLU A 131 15.63 -4.06 5.76
C GLU A 131 16.54 -4.51 4.61
N ILE A 132 16.31 -3.97 3.41
CA ILE A 132 17.11 -4.25 2.21
C ILE A 132 17.69 -2.95 1.66
N GLU A 133 18.81 -3.06 0.96
CA GLU A 133 19.52 -1.91 0.42
C GLU A 133 18.71 -1.22 -0.70
N ASP A 134 18.67 0.11 -0.68
CA ASP A 134 18.19 0.91 -1.80
C ASP A 134 19.22 0.85 -2.94
N LEU A 135 18.86 0.15 -4.02
CA LEU A 135 19.69 0.02 -5.23
C LEU A 135 20.02 1.37 -5.89
N PHE A 136 19.31 2.43 -5.53
CA PHE A 136 19.47 3.79 -6.05
C PHE A 136 19.74 4.81 -4.93
N LYS A 137 20.40 4.39 -3.84
CA LYS A 137 20.74 5.25 -2.70
C LYS A 137 21.49 6.54 -3.10
N ASP A 138 22.33 6.46 -4.12
CA ASP A 138 23.16 7.56 -4.62
C ASP A 138 22.45 8.39 -5.71
N ALA A 139 21.17 8.09 -6.02
CA ALA A 139 20.42 8.86 -7.00
C ALA A 139 20.23 10.32 -6.54
N PRO A 140 20.22 11.28 -7.47
CA PRO A 140 19.94 12.67 -7.14
C PRO A 140 18.65 12.80 -6.34
N ARG A 141 18.68 13.66 -5.31
CA ARG A 141 17.52 13.91 -4.47
C ARG A 141 16.33 14.32 -5.33
N TYR A 142 15.20 13.65 -5.11
CA TYR A 142 13.96 13.96 -5.81
C TYR A 142 13.55 15.40 -5.52
N LYS A 143 13.44 16.22 -6.57
CA LYS A 143 13.00 17.61 -6.51
C LYS A 143 11.57 17.68 -7.05
N TYR A 144 10.61 17.86 -6.15
CA TYR A 144 9.25 18.25 -6.52
C TYR A 144 9.16 19.78 -6.49
N SER A 145 8.42 20.39 -7.41
CA SER A 145 8.13 21.83 -7.35
C SER A 145 7.26 22.09 -6.11
N GLN A 146 7.90 22.49 -5.00
CA GLN A 146 7.19 22.86 -3.79
C GLN A 146 6.56 24.23 -4.02
N LYS A 147 5.23 24.26 -4.22
CA LYS A 147 4.48 25.48 -3.94
C LYS A 147 4.38 25.57 -2.41
N PHE A 148 5.07 26.53 -1.83
CA PHE A 148 4.89 26.87 -0.42
C PHE A 148 3.43 27.29 -0.25
N VAL A 149 2.73 26.66 0.70
CA VAL A 149 1.45 27.18 1.15
C VAL A 149 1.81 28.32 2.11
N ASP A 150 1.55 29.56 1.69
CA ASP A 150 1.65 30.69 2.60
C ASP A 150 0.76 30.39 3.80
N LYS A 151 1.38 30.32 4.98
CA LYS A 151 0.64 30.34 6.24
C LYS A 151 0.18 31.78 6.43
N GLY A 152 -1.07 32.05 6.03
CA GLY A 152 -1.81 33.24 6.45
C GLY A 152 -2.05 33.25 7.95
#